data_AF-A0A4E0R0F2-F1
#
_entry.id   AF-A0A4E0R0F2-F1
#
_cell.length_a   1.000
_cell.length_b   1.000
_cell.length_c   1.000
_cell.angle_alpha   90.00
_cell.angle_beta   90.00
_cell.angle_gamma   90.00
#
_symmetry.space_group_name_H-M   'P 1'
#
loop_
_entity.id
_entity.type
_entity.pdbx_description
1 polymer ?
#
loop_
_entity_poly.entity_id
_entity_poly.type
_entity_poly.pdbx_seq_one_letter_code
_entity_poly.pdbx_strand_id
1 'polypeptide(L)'
;MIGYSLADDKSSARKKFIDDIKSELESASFKVPTLNEVSIDSISDGHLVAVHGMVQDMFNSELYMDEFSLPGSHDRSLSLCFRDFGHEEVDLAGEPQNVKFSERQSFYVVPVPGESDWVQKISFLLNLYLST
;
A
#
# COMPACT_ATOMS: atom_id res chain seq x y z
N MET A 1 1.90 -13.22 -0.02
CA MET A 1 1.82 -12.21 -1.10
C MET A 1 0.65 -12.59 -1.99
N ILE A 2 -0.44 -11.81 -1.98
CA ILE A 2 -1.60 -12.06 -2.86
C ILE A 2 -1.30 -11.35 -4.18
N GLY A 3 -0.77 -12.09 -5.15
CA GLY A 3 -0.63 -11.59 -6.52
C GLY A 3 -1.98 -11.70 -7.22
N TYR A 4 -2.62 -10.57 -7.51
CA TYR A 4 -3.84 -10.57 -8.33
C TYR A 4 -3.43 -10.66 -9.80
N SER A 5 -3.92 -11.71 -10.48
CA SER A 5 -3.82 -11.80 -11.93
C SER A 5 -4.67 -10.69 -12.56
N LEU A 6 -4.07 -9.91 -13.46
CA LEU A 6 -4.71 -8.83 -14.24
C LEU A 6 -5.77 -9.33 -15.25
N ALA A 7 -6.13 -10.62 -15.21
CA ALA A 7 -7.17 -11.20 -16.06
C ALA A 7 -8.59 -10.76 -15.69
N ASP A 8 -8.82 -10.31 -14.44
CA ASP A 8 -10.09 -9.75 -14.00
C ASP A 8 -10.09 -8.22 -14.14
N ASP A 9 -11.23 -7.63 -14.51
CA ASP A 9 -11.47 -6.17 -14.55
C ASP A 9 -10.83 -5.49 -13.32
N LYS A 10 -9.92 -4.53 -13.53
CA LYS A 10 -9.13 -3.87 -12.47
C LYS A 10 -10.01 -3.36 -11.31
N SER A 11 -11.24 -2.93 -11.63
CA SER A 11 -12.24 -2.51 -10.64
C SER A 11 -12.66 -3.66 -9.71
N SER A 12 -12.89 -4.84 -10.30
CA SER A 12 -13.25 -6.07 -9.58
C SER A 12 -12.09 -6.61 -8.74
N ALA A 13 -10.86 -6.59 -9.26
CA ALA A 13 -9.67 -7.01 -8.52
C ALA A 13 -9.41 -6.12 -7.30
N ARG A 14 -9.54 -4.79 -7.45
CA ARG A 14 -9.42 -3.84 -6.33
C ARG A 14 -10.47 -4.09 -5.26
N LYS A 15 -11.73 -4.30 -5.67
CA LYS A 15 -12.82 -4.57 -4.73
C LYS A 15 -12.57 -5.85 -3.96
N LYS A 16 -12.16 -6.92 -4.66
CA LYS A 16 -11.80 -8.20 -4.05
C LYS A 16 -10.67 -8.05 -3.03
N PHE A 17 -9.61 -7.31 -3.36
CA PHE A 17 -8.52 -7.03 -2.41
C PHE A 17 -8.99 -6.33 -1.13
N ILE A 18 -9.86 -5.32 -1.27
CA ILE A 18 -10.42 -4.62 -0.12
C ILE A 18 -11.25 -5.57 0.75
N ASP A 19 -12.06 -6.42 0.12
CA ASP A 19 -12.91 -7.38 0.83
C ASP A 19 -12.05 -8.46 1.53
N ASP A 20 -10.99 -8.95 0.88
CA ASP A 20 -10.03 -9.90 1.45
C ASP A 20 -9.32 -9.30 2.68
N ILE A 21 -8.81 -8.06 2.59
CA ILE A 21 -8.17 -7.35 3.71
C ILE A 21 -9.14 -7.16 4.88
N LYS A 22 -10.39 -6.78 4.60
CA LYS A 22 -11.41 -6.61 5.66
C LYS A 22 -11.67 -7.92 6.40
N SER A 23 -11.85 -9.01 5.66
CA SER A 23 -12.07 -10.33 6.26
C SER A 23 -10.89 -10.77 7.11
N GLU A 24 -9.65 -10.49 6.67
CA GLU A 24 -8.46 -10.81 7.45
C GLU A 24 -8.37 -9.95 8.71
N LEU A 25 -8.68 -8.66 8.62
CA LEU A 25 -8.70 -7.75 9.78
C LEU A 25 -9.77 -8.11 10.81
N GLU A 26 -10.94 -8.58 10.37
CA GLU A 26 -12.01 -9.03 11.26
C GLU A 26 -11.67 -10.35 11.97
N SER A 27 -10.91 -11.23 11.31
CA SER A 27 -10.47 -12.51 11.88
C SER A 27 -9.17 -12.43 12.68
N ALA A 28 -8.41 -11.35 12.52
CA ALA A 28 -7.15 -11.11 13.20
C ALA A 28 -7.33 -10.84 14.70
N SER A 29 -6.64 -11.63 15.54
CA SER A 29 -6.51 -11.37 16.98
C SER A 29 -5.41 -10.36 17.32
N PHE A 30 -4.69 -9.84 16.30
CA PHE A 30 -3.57 -8.92 16.50
C PHE A 30 -3.98 -7.48 16.17
N LYS A 31 -3.36 -6.53 16.87
CA LYS A 31 -3.56 -5.11 16.58
C LYS A 31 -2.59 -4.68 15.49
N VAL A 32 -3.10 -4.04 14.43
CA VAL A 32 -2.26 -3.44 13.39
C VAL A 32 -1.41 -2.33 14.02
N PRO A 33 -0.08 -2.35 13.89
CA PRO A 33 0.79 -1.33 14.46
C PRO A 33 0.58 0.02 13.79
N THR A 34 0.60 1.10 14.58
CA THR A 34 0.48 2.47 14.08
C THR A 34 1.87 3.04 13.83
N LEU A 35 2.19 3.39 12.58
CA LEU A 35 3.49 3.94 12.17
C LEU A 35 3.89 5.20 12.94
N ASN A 36 2.92 5.97 13.44
CA ASN A 36 3.18 7.16 14.26
C ASN A 36 3.82 6.85 15.62
N GLU A 37 3.79 5.60 16.10
CA GLU A 37 4.27 5.18 17.42
C GLU A 37 5.54 4.31 17.37
N VAL A 38 5.84 3.76 16.20
CA VAL A 38 6.97 2.83 15.99
C VAL A 38 7.92 3.42 14.96
N SER A 39 9.23 3.27 15.18
CA SER A 39 10.21 3.66 14.17
C SER A 39 10.01 2.83 12.91
N ILE A 40 10.14 3.45 11.73
CA ILE A 40 10.07 2.75 10.45
C ILE A 40 11.10 1.62 10.36
N ASP A 41 12.25 1.76 11.02
CA ASP A 41 13.32 0.74 11.07
C ASP A 41 12.89 -0.55 11.78
N SER A 42 11.84 -0.48 12.61
CA SER A 42 11.32 -1.64 13.35
C SER A 42 10.26 -2.41 12.57
N ILE A 43 9.83 -1.90 11.40
CA ILE A 43 8.78 -2.47 10.57
C ILE A 43 9.45 -3.07 9.34
N SER A 44 9.35 -4.39 9.18
CA SER A 44 9.82 -5.07 7.99
C SER A 44 8.94 -4.74 6.78
N ASP A 45 9.56 -4.77 5.59
CA ASP A 45 8.82 -4.56 4.34
C ASP A 45 7.64 -5.54 4.21
N GLY A 46 6.57 -5.10 3.54
CA GLY A 46 5.35 -5.89 3.32
C GLY A 46 4.44 -6.07 4.53
N HIS A 47 4.69 -5.38 5.64
CA HIS A 47 3.82 -5.41 6.82
C HIS A 47 2.67 -4.39 6.73
N LEU A 48 1.49 -4.80 7.18
CA LEU A 48 0.34 -3.91 7.29
C LEU A 48 0.50 -2.98 8.50
N VAL A 49 0.36 -1.68 8.27
CA VAL A 49 0.47 -0.63 9.29
C VAL A 49 -0.70 0.33 9.18
N ALA A 50 -1.07 0.93 10.31
CA ALA A 50 -1.97 2.07 10.35
C ALA A 50 -1.16 3.36 10.39
N VAL A 51 -1.63 4.42 9.72
CA VAL A 51 -1.03 5.75 9.79
C VAL A 51 -2.13 6.78 9.99
N HIS A 52 -1.88 7.80 10.80
CA HIS A 52 -2.76 8.96 10.93
C HIS A 52 -1.97 10.24 10.68
N GLY A 53 -2.64 11.25 10.16
CA GLY A 53 -2.02 12.53 9.91
C GLY A 53 -2.83 13.37 8.92
N MET A 54 -2.22 14.46 8.49
CA MET A 54 -2.76 15.31 7.44
C MET A 54 -2.30 14.76 6.09
N VAL A 55 -3.26 14.49 5.21
CA VAL A 55 -2.98 14.12 3.81
C VAL A 55 -2.57 15.37 3.05
N GLN A 56 -1.41 15.32 2.40
CA GLN A 56 -0.91 16.36 1.52
C GLN A 56 -0.71 15.80 0.12
N ASP A 57 -0.96 16.65 -0.86
CA ASP A 57 -0.78 16.32 -2.27
C ASP A 57 0.70 16.51 -2.67
N MET A 58 1.24 15.58 -3.45
CA MET A 58 2.47 15.85 -4.19
C MET A 58 2.11 16.65 -5.44
N PHE A 59 2.73 17.82 -5.61
CA PHE A 59 2.59 18.55 -6.85
C PHE A 59 3.15 17.69 -8.00
N ASN A 60 2.29 17.42 -8.98
CA ASN A 60 2.47 16.57 -10.18
C ASN A 60 2.05 15.11 -10.03
N SER A 61 1.51 14.57 -11.12
CA SER A 61 1.28 13.13 -11.27
C SER A 61 2.60 12.39 -11.41
N GLU A 62 2.63 11.17 -10.89
CA GLU A 62 3.76 10.26 -10.98
C GLU A 62 3.49 9.22 -12.06
N LEU A 63 4.47 8.99 -12.93
CA LEU A 63 4.42 7.97 -13.98
C LEU A 63 4.90 6.63 -13.43
N TYR A 64 4.16 5.55 -13.66
CA TYR A 64 4.53 4.19 -13.28
C TYR A 64 4.26 3.18 -14.39
N MET A 65 4.90 2.01 -14.31
CA MET A 65 4.62 0.87 -15.20
C MET A 65 3.36 0.15 -14.73
N ASP A 66 2.25 0.36 -15.43
CA ASP A 66 0.93 -0.15 -15.04
C ASP A 66 0.73 -1.60 -15.49
N GLU A 67 1.17 -1.91 -16.70
CA GLU A 67 1.15 -3.26 -17.25
C GLU A 67 2.49 -3.53 -17.93
N PHE A 68 3.20 -4.56 -17.48
CA PHE A 68 4.40 -5.06 -18.15
C PHE A 68 4.54 -6.56 -17.96
N SER A 69 5.30 -7.19 -18.85
CA SER A 69 5.62 -8.62 -18.81
C SER A 69 7.12 -8.80 -18.61
N LEU A 70 7.53 -9.88 -17.94
CA LEU A 70 8.93 -10.22 -17.78
C LEU A 70 9.34 -11.31 -18.79
N PRO A 71 10.59 -11.31 -19.27
CA PRO A 71 11.11 -12.37 -20.12
C PRO A 71 10.91 -13.75 -19.46
N GLY A 72 10.28 -14.69 -20.17
CA GLY A 72 9.99 -16.02 -19.64
C GLY A 72 8.73 -16.15 -18.76
N SER A 73 8.05 -15.04 -18.46
CA SER A 73 6.71 -15.05 -17.85
C SER A 73 5.66 -14.96 -18.96
N HIS A 74 5.01 -16.07 -19.30
CA HIS A 74 4.02 -16.10 -20.39
C HIS A 74 2.61 -15.63 -19.98
N ASP A 75 2.31 -15.49 -18.68
CA ASP A 75 0.92 -15.34 -18.21
C ASP A 75 0.69 -14.25 -17.14
N ARG A 76 1.71 -13.47 -16.77
CA ARG A 76 1.53 -12.41 -15.76
C ARG A 76 1.91 -11.05 -16.31
N SER A 77 0.89 -10.23 -16.57
CA SER A 77 1.08 -8.78 -16.48
C SER A 77 1.32 -8.43 -15.02
N LEU A 78 2.29 -7.54 -14.78
CA LEU A 78 2.64 -6.99 -13.48
C LEU A 78 2.37 -5.47 -13.48
N SER A 79 2.26 -4.90 -12.28
CA SER A 79 2.05 -3.47 -12.08
C SER A 79 2.92 -2.95 -10.93
N LEU A 80 3.54 -1.80 -11.13
CA LEU A 80 4.29 -1.05 -10.11
C LEU A 80 3.43 0.03 -9.42
N CYS A 81 2.09 -0.03 -9.57
CA CYS A 81 1.18 0.99 -9.05
C CYS A 81 1.26 1.22 -7.53
N PHE A 82 1.75 0.24 -6.76
CA PHE A 82 1.92 0.34 -5.30
C PHE A 82 3.37 0.25 -4.82
N ARG A 83 4.35 0.15 -5.73
CA ARG A 83 5.78 0.02 -5.40
C ARG A 83 6.66 0.64 -6.48
N ASP A 84 7.66 1.41 -6.07
CA ASP A 84 8.55 2.09 -7.02
C ASP A 84 9.64 1.16 -7.56
N PHE A 85 9.98 0.12 -6.78
CA PHE A 85 10.93 -0.93 -7.16
C PHE A 85 10.19 -2.26 -7.27
N GLY A 86 10.55 -3.04 -8.29
CA GLY A 86 10.13 -4.42 -8.40
C GLY A 86 10.61 -5.23 -7.18
N HIS A 87 9.87 -6.25 -6.80
CA HIS A 87 10.40 -7.24 -5.84
C HIS A 87 11.62 -7.95 -6.48
N GLU A 88 12.42 -8.66 -5.69
CA GLU A 88 13.58 -9.43 -6.20
C GLU A 88 13.26 -10.29 -7.45
N GLU A 89 12.02 -10.77 -7.58
CA GLU A 89 11.56 -11.53 -8.77
C GLU A 89 11.62 -10.73 -10.09
N VAL A 90 11.45 -9.41 -10.04
CA VAL A 90 11.53 -8.50 -11.20
C VAL A 90 12.99 -8.26 -11.58
N ASP A 91 13.85 -8.01 -10.60
CA ASP A 91 15.28 -7.72 -10.82
C ASP A 91 16.05 -8.93 -11.37
N LEU A 92 15.59 -10.15 -11.03
CA LEU A 92 16.21 -11.40 -11.48
C LEU A 92 15.78 -11.84 -12.89
N ALA A 93 14.71 -11.27 -13.45
CA ALA A 93 14.06 -11.75 -14.68
C ALA A 93 14.47 -10.99 -15.96
N GLY A 94 15.27 -9.92 -15.87
CA GLY A 94 15.71 -9.11 -17.01
C GLY A 94 14.80 -7.92 -17.34
N GLU A 95 15.00 -7.28 -18.49
CA GLU A 95 14.30 -6.04 -18.85
C GLU A 95 12.79 -6.27 -19.13
N PRO A 96 11.91 -5.38 -18.62
CA PRO A 96 10.47 -5.50 -18.81
C PRO A 96 10.06 -5.30 -20.28
N GLN A 97 9.10 -6.09 -20.75
CA GLN A 97 8.57 -6.10 -22.11
C GLN A 97 7.09 -5.72 -22.13
N ASN A 98 6.62 -5.20 -23.28
CA ASN A 98 5.22 -4.78 -23.49
C ASN A 98 4.75 -3.77 -22.44
N VAL A 99 5.62 -2.81 -22.08
CA VAL A 99 5.38 -1.85 -21.00
C VAL A 99 4.33 -0.83 -21.42
N LYS A 100 3.30 -0.68 -20.59
CA LYS A 100 2.30 0.37 -20.65
C LYS A 100 2.42 1.24 -19.41
N PHE A 101 2.64 2.53 -19.62
CA PHE A 101 2.70 3.50 -18.55
C PHE A 101 1.31 4.03 -18.19
N SER A 102 1.16 4.42 -16.93
CA SER A 102 0.00 5.15 -16.42
C SER A 102 0.46 6.19 -15.41
N GLU A 103 -0.45 7.09 -15.05
CA GLU A 103 -0.20 8.17 -14.11
C GLU A 103 -1.02 7.97 -12.83
N ARG A 104 -0.44 8.31 -11.69
CA ARG A 104 -1.13 8.35 -10.39
C ARG A 104 -0.95 9.70 -9.74
N GLN A 105 -1.98 10.15 -9.01
CA GLN A 105 -1.82 11.25 -8.06
C GLN A 105 -1.26 10.66 -6.76
N SER A 106 -0.05 11.06 -6.39
CA SER A 106 0.61 10.59 -5.17
C SER A 106 0.30 11.52 -4.00
N PHE A 107 -0.07 10.93 -2.87
CA PHE A 107 -0.35 11.64 -1.64
C PHE A 107 0.63 11.17 -0.57
N TYR A 108 1.01 12.06 0.33
CA TYR A 108 1.80 11.72 1.51
C TYR A 108 1.07 12.15 2.77
N VAL A 109 1.31 11.42 3.85
CA VAL A 109 0.72 11.71 5.16
C VAL A 109 1.81 12.34 6.02
N VAL A 110 1.54 13.53 6.57
CA VAL A 110 2.41 14.22 7.51
C VAL A 110 1.77 14.30 8.89
N PRO A 111 2.56 14.45 9.97
CA PRO A 111 2.02 14.81 11.28
C PRO A 111 1.14 16.06 11.17
N VAL A 112 0.02 16.09 11.89
CA VAL A 112 -0.91 17.22 11.84
C VAL A 112 -0.22 18.48 12.38
N PRO A 113 -0.10 19.56 11.59
CA PRO A 113 0.61 20.76 12.04
C PRO A 113 -0.04 21.37 13.27
N GLY A 114 0.76 21.67 14.30
CA GLY A 114 0.25 22.25 15.54
C GLY A 114 -0.54 21.30 16.42
N GLU A 115 -0.60 20.01 16.08
CA GLU A 115 -1.11 18.99 16.98
C GLU A 115 -0.18 18.85 18.19
N SER A 116 -0.79 18.72 19.37
CA SER A 116 -0.07 18.57 20.62
C SER A 116 -0.05 17.11 21.05
N ASP A 117 1.04 16.70 21.71
CA ASP A 117 1.29 15.29 22.08
C ASP A 117 0.15 14.62 22.87
N TRP A 118 -0.63 15.40 23.63
CA TRP A 118 -1.76 14.87 24.41
C TRP A 118 -2.98 14.55 23.54
N VAL A 119 -3.18 15.29 22.44
CA VAL A 119 -4.26 15.02 21.47
C VAL A 119 -4.01 13.70 20.75
N GLN A 120 -2.76 13.43 20.35
CA GLN A 120 -2.37 12.16 19.73
C GLN A 120 -2.69 10.97 20.65
N LYS A 121 -2.35 11.10 21.94
CA LYS A 121 -2.64 10.06 22.95
C LYS A 121 -4.13 9.84 23.16
N ILE A 122 -4.95 10.89 23.14
CA ILE A 122 -6.41 10.77 23.33
C ILE A 122 -7.09 10.19 22.08
N SER A 123 -6.73 10.66 20.89
CA SER A 123 -7.27 10.14 19.62
C SER A 123 -7.03 8.64 19.49
N PHE A 124 -5.87 8.17 19.93
CA PHE A 124 -5.56 6.74 20.00
C PHE A 124 -6.48 5.97 20.96
N LEU A 125 -6.68 6.47 22.18
CA LEU A 125 -7.57 5.83 23.17
C LEU A 125 -9.01 5.75 22.66
N LEU A 126 -9.49 6.80 21.98
CA LEU A 126 -10.80 6.83 21.34
C LEU A 126 -10.94 5.82 20.21
N ASN A 127 -9.94 5.73 19.33
CA ASN A 127 -9.94 4.74 18.25
C ASN A 127 -9.86 3.30 18.79
N LEU A 128 -9.15 3.08 19.89
CA LEU A 128 -9.11 1.78 20.56
C LEU A 128 -10.48 1.40 21.15
N TYR A 129 -11.15 2.38 21.77
CA TYR A 129 -12.44 2.18 22.43
C TYR A 129 -13.62 2.03 21.44
N LEU A 130 -13.50 2.64 20.25
CA LEU A 130 -14.49 2.49 19.17
C LEU A 130 -14.27 1.23 18.32
N SER A 131 -13.14 0.54 18.49
CA SER A 131 -12.84 -0.75 17.85
C SER A 131 -13.13 -1.97 18.73
N THR A 132 -13.63 -1.78 19.97
CA THR A 132 -14.17 -2.84 20.85
C THR A 132 -15.68 -2.85 20.83
#